data_AF-A0A8T5P1F1-F1
#
_entry.id   AF-A0A8T5P1F1-F1
#
_cell.length_a   1.000
_cell.length_b   1.000
_cell.length_c   1.000
_cell.angle_alpha   90.00
_cell.angle_beta   90.00
_cell.angle_gamma   90.00
#
_symmetry.space_group_name_H-M   'P 1'
#
loop_
_entity.id
_entity.type
_entity.pdbx_description
1 polymer ?
#
loop_
_entity_poly.entity_id
_entity_poly.type
_entity_poly.pdbx_seq_one_letter_code
_entity_poly.pdbx_strand_id
1 'polypeptide(L)'
;MEKKPLFFRDEGEMGDVLSQARGVAKKVQLINKDMDARIKETDNLKEQVEEESYGRVIRESLGRKVDSAKSGISSIISRWKDSRNRAEKEKQELKEQQAQIKAQLEELEKKKSEVSAQQKENLSQEIQNISNLDQMVTEKINHLENTRQAIDNILNENQETIREKLLTNEEVEFIKLKYFSLIRSRLAARGVISPVTRNSYNEKDWKITLMENEIVAKTRTGIIKSHDDVYFDIIFSAPMDIEGYVYKQKGMEITDMIKKFINSKNNMGSYNVLALGCPTGWNDEIKSNIETINDTNTSIYLIDLAEKKMFFNRNDEKTMNTAEWFAPLTLDDEVNEVVEKLQNDIKNGEIQFRADKVMEKYQVPRKIVISAFHKIAESKSAELIDKSEGAKDIILLTR
;
A
#
# COMPACT_ATOMS: atom_id res chain seq x y z
N MET A 1 -76.23 -40.12 169.45
CA MET A 1 -75.10 -39.25 169.80
C MET A 1 -75.58 -37.81 169.79
N GLU A 2 -75.37 -37.11 170.90
CA GLU A 2 -75.77 -35.72 171.12
C GLU A 2 -74.86 -34.71 170.40
N LYS A 3 -75.54 -33.72 169.79
CA LYS A 3 -75.34 -32.26 169.77
C LYS A 3 -73.95 -31.66 169.45
N LYS A 4 -73.97 -30.75 168.46
CA LYS A 4 -73.88 -29.29 168.69
C LYS A 4 -74.56 -28.50 167.54
N PRO A 5 -75.29 -27.40 167.83
CA PRO A 5 -75.80 -26.46 166.84
C PRO A 5 -74.80 -25.32 166.60
N LEU A 6 -74.74 -24.81 165.36
CA LEU A 6 -74.16 -23.51 165.03
C LEU A 6 -75.31 -22.56 164.66
N PHE A 7 -75.56 -21.59 165.53
CA PHE A 7 -76.52 -20.51 165.34
C PHE A 7 -75.98 -19.45 164.35
N PHE A 8 -76.94 -18.82 163.68
CA PHE A 8 -76.99 -17.58 162.89
C PHE A 8 -75.94 -16.47 163.14
N ARG A 9 -75.75 -15.61 162.12
CA ARG A 9 -75.89 -14.14 162.24
C ARG A 9 -76.01 -13.42 160.88
N ASP A 10 -76.94 -12.46 160.85
CA ASP A 10 -77.21 -11.36 159.90
C ASP A 10 -78.00 -11.59 158.57
N GLU A 11 -79.14 -10.88 158.50
CA GLU A 11 -80.13 -10.80 157.41
C GLU A 11 -79.70 -9.89 156.22
N GLY A 12 -78.40 -9.64 156.02
CA GLY A 12 -77.91 -8.67 155.02
C GLY A 12 -77.27 -9.25 153.75
N GLU A 13 -76.60 -10.40 153.83
CA GLU A 13 -75.58 -10.77 152.83
C GLU A 13 -76.04 -11.73 151.72
N MET A 14 -77.12 -12.50 151.90
CA MET A 14 -77.57 -13.47 150.88
C MET A 14 -78.36 -12.84 149.71
N GLY A 15 -78.93 -11.64 149.91
CA GLY A 15 -79.55 -10.86 148.83
C GLY A 15 -78.54 -10.36 147.80
N ASP A 16 -77.31 -10.06 148.24
CA ASP A 16 -76.23 -9.57 147.40
C ASP A 16 -75.62 -10.68 146.50
N VAL A 17 -75.53 -11.91 147.00
CA VAL A 17 -74.96 -13.03 146.22
C VAL A 17 -75.86 -13.40 145.02
N LEU A 18 -77.19 -13.40 145.20
CA LEU A 18 -78.13 -13.68 144.11
C LEU A 18 -78.27 -12.52 143.11
N SER A 19 -78.09 -11.28 143.57
CA SER A 19 -78.01 -10.09 142.71
C SER A 19 -76.74 -10.09 141.85
N GLN A 20 -75.59 -10.38 142.46
CA GLN A 20 -74.31 -10.48 141.75
C GLN A 20 -74.31 -11.65 140.75
N ALA A 21 -74.89 -12.81 141.09
CA ALA A 21 -75.04 -13.93 140.16
C ALA A 21 -75.90 -13.58 138.92
N ARG A 22 -76.99 -12.82 139.10
CA ARG A 22 -77.80 -12.30 137.97
C ARG A 22 -77.06 -11.24 137.15
N GLY A 23 -76.26 -10.39 137.80
CA GLY A 23 -75.40 -9.40 137.12
C GLY A 23 -74.33 -10.06 136.25
N VAL A 24 -73.70 -11.13 136.75
CA VAL A 24 -72.71 -11.92 135.99
C VAL A 24 -73.38 -12.66 134.83
N ALA A 25 -74.53 -13.29 135.03
CA ALA A 25 -75.26 -13.97 133.96
C ALA A 25 -75.65 -13.03 132.80
N LYS A 26 -76.10 -11.79 133.11
CA LYS A 26 -76.37 -10.77 132.09
C LYS A 26 -75.11 -10.32 131.34
N LYS A 27 -73.98 -10.16 132.04
CA LYS A 27 -72.69 -9.82 131.40
C LYS A 27 -72.20 -10.93 130.46
N VAL A 28 -72.34 -12.20 130.85
CA VAL A 28 -71.99 -13.34 130.00
C VAL A 28 -72.88 -13.41 128.75
N GLN A 29 -74.18 -13.12 128.89
CA GLN A 29 -75.09 -13.06 127.74
C GLN A 29 -74.74 -11.94 126.74
N LEU A 30 -74.31 -10.78 127.23
CA LEU A 30 -73.84 -9.67 126.39
C LEU A 30 -72.52 -10.01 125.68
N ILE A 31 -71.58 -10.65 126.37
CA ILE A 31 -70.31 -11.10 125.78
C ILE A 31 -70.56 -12.15 124.71
N ASN A 32 -71.45 -13.12 124.93
CA ASN A 32 -71.78 -14.13 123.92
C ASN A 32 -72.44 -13.51 122.68
N LYS A 33 -73.33 -12.52 122.84
CA LYS A 33 -73.90 -11.79 121.70
C LYS A 33 -72.85 -11.01 120.91
N ASP A 34 -71.87 -10.41 121.58
CA ASP A 34 -70.78 -9.68 120.92
C ASP A 34 -69.79 -10.65 120.22
N MET A 35 -69.55 -11.82 120.81
CA MET A 35 -68.76 -12.89 120.19
C MET A 35 -69.45 -13.47 118.95
N ASP A 36 -70.75 -13.75 118.99
CA ASP A 36 -71.51 -14.24 117.83
C ASP A 36 -71.55 -13.21 116.69
N ALA A 37 -71.64 -11.91 117.03
CA ALA A 37 -71.55 -10.83 116.05
C ALA A 37 -70.18 -10.79 115.38
N ARG A 38 -69.10 -10.92 116.16
CA ARG A 38 -67.73 -10.96 115.63
C ARG A 38 -67.44 -12.23 114.82
N ILE A 39 -67.97 -13.38 115.21
CA ILE A 39 -67.85 -14.62 114.43
C ILE A 39 -68.54 -14.45 113.06
N LYS A 40 -69.76 -13.91 113.01
CA LYS A 40 -70.44 -13.60 111.74
C LYS A 40 -69.70 -12.57 110.88
N GLU A 41 -69.07 -11.59 111.50
CA GLU A 41 -68.25 -10.60 110.78
C GLU A 41 -66.97 -11.24 110.21
N THR A 42 -66.37 -12.18 110.95
CA THR A 42 -65.17 -12.91 110.52
C THR A 42 -65.50 -13.95 109.43
N ASP A 43 -66.66 -14.61 109.51
CA ASP A 43 -67.13 -15.54 108.49
C ASP A 43 -67.52 -14.80 107.19
N ASN A 44 -68.17 -13.63 107.27
CA ASN A 44 -68.40 -12.77 106.11
C ASN A 44 -67.09 -12.26 105.47
N LEU A 45 -66.04 -12.00 106.27
CA LEU A 45 -64.73 -11.62 105.75
C LEU A 45 -63.97 -12.81 105.13
N LYS A 46 -64.17 -14.03 105.63
CA LYS A 46 -63.64 -15.25 104.99
C LYS A 46 -64.34 -15.56 103.66
N GLU A 47 -65.66 -15.41 103.59
CA GLU A 47 -66.45 -15.66 102.39
C GLU A 47 -66.16 -14.63 101.27
N GLN A 48 -65.72 -13.41 101.63
CA GLN A 48 -65.19 -12.43 100.66
C GLN A 48 -63.76 -12.71 100.18
N VAL A 49 -63.02 -13.60 100.86
CA VAL A 49 -61.59 -13.86 100.60
C VAL A 49 -61.36 -15.26 99.98
N GLU A 50 -62.35 -16.14 99.94
CA GLU A 50 -62.25 -17.46 99.29
C GLU A 50 -62.34 -17.40 97.74
N GLU A 51 -61.15 -17.31 97.13
CA GLU A 51 -60.66 -18.12 95.98
C GLU A 51 -61.23 -18.04 94.54
N GLU A 52 -62.32 -17.34 94.20
CA GLU A 52 -62.77 -17.30 92.78
C GLU A 52 -62.56 -15.98 92.01
N SER A 53 -62.57 -14.82 92.65
CA SER A 53 -62.53 -13.53 91.92
C SER A 53 -61.12 -13.09 91.52
N TYR A 54 -60.17 -13.10 92.47
CA TYR A 54 -58.79 -12.66 92.21
C TYR A 54 -58.03 -13.63 91.29
N GLY A 55 -58.23 -14.95 91.43
CA GLY A 55 -57.59 -15.96 90.60
C GLY A 55 -58.06 -15.95 89.13
N ARG A 56 -59.33 -15.59 88.88
CA ARG A 56 -59.87 -15.41 87.52
C ARG A 56 -59.39 -14.10 86.90
N VAL A 57 -59.41 -13.00 87.65
CA VAL A 57 -58.91 -11.69 87.19
C VAL A 57 -57.41 -11.73 86.88
N ILE A 58 -56.60 -12.41 87.70
CA ILE A 58 -55.16 -12.58 87.45
C ILE A 58 -54.93 -13.45 86.20
N ARG A 59 -55.65 -14.56 86.03
CA ARG A 59 -55.53 -15.41 84.82
C ARG A 59 -56.00 -14.71 83.56
N GLU A 60 -57.09 -13.96 83.60
CA GLU A 60 -57.54 -13.18 82.44
C GLU A 60 -56.59 -12.02 82.13
N SER A 61 -56.07 -11.32 83.14
CA SER A 61 -55.08 -10.25 82.96
C SER A 61 -53.76 -10.78 82.39
N LEU A 62 -53.28 -11.92 82.90
CA LEU A 62 -52.11 -12.63 82.37
C LEU A 62 -52.38 -13.18 80.97
N GLY A 63 -53.55 -13.77 80.73
CA GLY A 63 -53.97 -14.27 79.42
C GLY A 63 -53.99 -13.16 78.36
N ARG A 64 -54.63 -12.02 78.67
CA ARG A 64 -54.63 -10.84 77.79
C ARG A 64 -53.22 -10.29 77.54
N LYS A 65 -52.36 -10.26 78.57
CA LYS A 65 -50.95 -9.85 78.40
C LYS A 65 -50.15 -10.83 77.56
N VAL A 66 -50.35 -12.14 77.75
CA VAL A 66 -49.69 -13.20 76.98
C VAL A 66 -50.16 -13.19 75.53
N ASP A 67 -51.46 -13.00 75.27
CA ASP A 67 -52.00 -12.93 73.92
C ASP A 67 -51.57 -11.64 73.21
N SER A 68 -51.50 -10.51 73.94
CA SER A 68 -50.90 -9.27 73.43
C SER A 68 -49.41 -9.45 73.11
N ALA A 69 -48.66 -10.16 73.95
CA ALA A 69 -47.25 -10.46 73.72
C ALA A 69 -47.06 -11.42 72.54
N LYS A 70 -47.89 -12.47 72.41
CA LYS A 70 -47.91 -13.38 71.27
C LYS A 70 -48.22 -12.64 69.98
N SER A 71 -49.24 -11.79 69.97
CA SER A 71 -49.57 -10.93 68.82
C SER A 71 -48.41 -10.00 68.45
N GLY A 72 -47.78 -9.37 69.45
CA GLY A 72 -46.57 -8.57 69.26
C GLY A 72 -45.42 -9.37 68.63
N ILE A 73 -45.11 -10.54 69.17
CA ILE A 73 -44.07 -11.45 68.66
C ILE A 73 -44.40 -11.92 67.24
N SER A 74 -45.64 -12.33 66.96
CA SER A 74 -46.09 -12.71 65.61
C SER A 74 -45.93 -11.57 64.61
N SER A 75 -46.24 -10.34 65.01
CA SER A 75 -46.04 -9.16 64.16
C SER A 75 -44.57 -8.88 63.88
N ILE A 76 -43.68 -9.07 64.86
CA ILE A 76 -42.23 -8.94 64.71
C ILE A 76 -41.68 -10.03 63.78
N ILE A 77 -42.12 -11.28 63.97
CA ILE A 77 -41.73 -12.42 63.12
C ILE A 77 -42.18 -12.17 61.67
N SER A 78 -43.40 -11.68 61.45
CA SER A 78 -43.88 -11.35 60.10
C SER A 78 -43.03 -10.26 59.47
N ARG A 79 -42.80 -9.14 60.16
CA ARG A 79 -41.95 -8.05 59.65
C ARG A 79 -40.52 -8.51 59.36
N TRP A 80 -39.97 -9.38 60.19
CA TRP A 80 -38.64 -9.96 59.97
C TRP A 80 -38.60 -10.85 58.74
N LYS A 81 -39.61 -11.72 58.54
CA LYS A 81 -39.73 -12.53 57.32
C LYS A 81 -39.89 -11.67 56.07
N ASP A 82 -40.73 -10.65 56.12
CA ASP A 82 -40.92 -9.72 54.99
C ASP A 82 -39.67 -8.91 54.67
N SER A 83 -38.92 -8.51 55.71
CA SER A 83 -37.62 -7.83 55.55
C SER A 83 -36.57 -8.76 54.96
N ARG A 84 -36.49 -10.00 55.46
CA ARG A 84 -35.58 -11.03 54.95
C ARG A 84 -35.88 -11.38 53.49
N ASN A 85 -37.15 -11.57 53.13
CA ASN A 85 -37.56 -11.89 51.77
C ASN A 85 -37.23 -10.73 50.81
N ARG A 86 -37.42 -9.47 51.25
CA ARG A 86 -37.00 -8.29 50.47
C ARG A 86 -35.48 -8.25 50.27
N ALA A 87 -34.71 -8.47 51.34
CA ALA A 87 -33.25 -8.51 51.25
C ALA A 87 -32.73 -9.67 50.37
N GLU A 88 -33.38 -10.84 50.40
CA GLU A 88 -33.03 -11.97 49.53
C GLU A 88 -33.33 -11.66 48.06
N LYS A 89 -34.47 -10.99 47.78
CA LYS A 89 -34.82 -10.54 46.43
C LYS A 89 -33.87 -9.48 45.90
N GLU A 90 -33.58 -8.44 46.69
CA GLU A 90 -32.59 -7.40 46.35
C GLU A 90 -31.21 -8.01 46.10
N LYS A 91 -30.81 -9.00 46.89
CA LYS A 91 -29.53 -9.72 46.68
C LYS A 91 -29.51 -10.51 45.38
N GLN A 92 -30.63 -11.11 44.96
CA GLN A 92 -30.73 -11.79 43.67
C GLN A 92 -30.66 -10.78 42.52
N GLU A 93 -31.43 -9.69 42.60
CA GLU A 93 -31.42 -8.61 41.60
C GLU A 93 -30.01 -7.99 41.45
N LEU A 94 -29.29 -7.75 42.57
CA LEU A 94 -27.91 -7.26 42.53
C LEU A 94 -26.94 -8.24 41.88
N LYS A 95 -27.12 -9.56 42.07
CA LYS A 95 -26.31 -10.58 41.40
C LYS A 95 -26.56 -10.61 39.90
N GLU A 96 -27.82 -10.48 39.48
CA GLU A 96 -28.18 -10.41 38.07
C GLU A 96 -27.62 -9.15 37.41
N GLN A 97 -27.73 -8.00 38.07
CA GLN A 97 -27.10 -6.76 37.61
C GLN A 97 -25.58 -6.89 37.53
N GLN A 98 -24.94 -7.51 38.52
CA GLN A 98 -23.49 -7.73 38.51
C GLN A 98 -23.07 -8.64 37.34
N ALA A 99 -23.85 -9.66 37.02
CA ALA A 99 -23.59 -10.53 35.87
C ALA A 99 -23.77 -9.78 34.54
N GLN A 100 -24.80 -8.94 34.42
CA GLN A 100 -25.02 -8.11 33.22
C GLN A 100 -23.90 -7.09 33.01
N ILE A 101 -23.47 -6.38 34.07
CA ILE A 101 -22.36 -5.44 34.00
C ILE A 101 -21.08 -6.15 33.57
N LYS A 102 -20.81 -7.35 34.09
CA LYS A 102 -19.64 -8.13 33.70
C LYS A 102 -19.67 -8.52 32.23
N ALA A 103 -20.82 -8.98 31.72
CA ALA A 103 -20.97 -9.32 30.30
C ALA A 103 -20.80 -8.08 29.40
N GLN A 104 -21.33 -6.93 29.79
CA GLN A 104 -21.14 -5.67 29.07
C GLN A 104 -19.68 -5.21 29.06
N LEU A 105 -18.95 -5.40 30.17
CA LEU A 105 -17.52 -5.10 30.23
C LEU A 105 -16.71 -6.01 29.31
N GLU A 106 -16.98 -7.30 29.29
CA GLU A 106 -16.32 -8.25 28.37
C GLU A 106 -16.60 -7.88 26.90
N GLU A 107 -17.83 -7.47 26.57
CA GLU A 107 -18.18 -7.00 25.23
C GLU A 107 -17.46 -5.69 24.85
N LEU A 108 -17.36 -4.75 25.79
CA LEU A 108 -16.63 -3.49 25.59
C LEU A 108 -15.13 -3.71 25.43
N GLU A 109 -14.52 -4.62 26.20
CA GLU A 109 -13.12 -4.99 26.04
C GLU A 109 -12.85 -5.62 24.68
N LYS A 110 -13.74 -6.49 24.21
CA LYS A 110 -13.65 -7.06 22.86
C LYS A 110 -13.77 -5.99 21.77
N LYS A 111 -14.76 -5.08 21.86
CA LYS A 111 -14.90 -3.97 20.91
C LYS A 111 -13.67 -3.06 20.93
N LYS A 112 -13.10 -2.79 22.10
CA LYS A 112 -11.88 -1.98 22.24
C LYS A 112 -10.68 -2.64 21.55
N SER A 113 -10.50 -3.95 21.67
CA SER A 113 -9.39 -4.65 21.02
C SER A 113 -9.57 -4.73 19.51
N GLU A 114 -10.79 -4.95 19.01
CA GLU A 114 -11.12 -4.93 17.58
C GLU A 114 -10.86 -3.55 16.95
N VAL A 115 -11.35 -2.48 17.57
CA VAL A 115 -11.11 -1.10 17.11
C VAL A 115 -9.62 -0.78 17.13
N SER A 116 -8.88 -1.19 18.16
CA SER A 116 -7.43 -0.97 18.23
C SER A 116 -6.67 -1.73 17.15
N ALA A 117 -7.08 -2.96 16.83
CA ALA A 117 -6.49 -3.75 15.74
C ALA A 117 -6.76 -3.09 14.37
N GLN A 118 -8.01 -2.68 14.12
CA GLN A 118 -8.38 -1.99 12.89
C GLN A 118 -7.63 -0.67 12.72
N GLN A 119 -7.48 0.11 13.80
CA GLN A 119 -6.71 1.35 13.77
C GLN A 119 -5.24 1.10 13.43
N LYS A 120 -4.62 0.04 13.98
CA LYS A 120 -3.24 -0.33 13.63
C LYS A 120 -3.10 -0.74 12.17
N GLU A 121 -4.06 -1.50 11.64
CA GLU A 121 -4.07 -1.92 10.24
C GLU A 121 -4.20 -0.71 9.30
N ASN A 122 -5.17 0.16 9.56
CA ASN A 122 -5.39 1.37 8.76
C ASN A 122 -4.14 2.28 8.79
N LEU A 123 -3.55 2.51 9.96
CA LEU A 123 -2.30 3.29 10.08
C LEU A 123 -1.14 2.63 9.31
N SER A 124 -1.04 1.29 9.33
CA SER A 124 -0.02 0.57 8.57
C SER A 124 -0.20 0.75 7.07
N GLN A 125 -1.44 0.73 6.57
CA GLN A 125 -1.74 0.97 5.16
C GLN A 125 -1.44 2.42 4.77
N GLU A 126 -1.80 3.40 5.61
CA GLU A 126 -1.47 4.81 5.39
C GLU A 126 0.05 5.04 5.35
N ILE A 127 0.81 4.44 6.27
CA ILE A 127 2.28 4.52 6.26
C ILE A 127 2.85 3.93 4.95
N GLN A 128 2.32 2.79 4.49
CA GLN A 128 2.75 2.20 3.22
C GLN A 128 2.45 3.12 2.03
N ASN A 129 1.27 3.75 2.01
CA ASN A 129 0.90 4.70 0.97
C ASN A 129 1.80 5.94 0.98
N ILE A 130 2.12 6.48 2.17
CA ILE A 130 3.05 7.60 2.32
C ILE A 130 4.44 7.20 1.83
N SER A 131 4.93 6.01 2.17
CA SER A 131 6.22 5.50 1.69
C SER A 131 6.27 5.39 0.16
N ASN A 132 5.20 4.91 -0.48
CA ASN A 132 5.13 4.83 -1.93
C ASN A 132 5.14 6.23 -2.58
N LEU A 133 4.42 7.19 -1.99
CA LEU A 133 4.41 8.58 -2.46
C LEU A 133 5.79 9.24 -2.31
N ASP A 134 6.48 9.00 -1.20
CA ASP A 134 7.83 9.53 -0.94
C ASP A 134 8.84 9.02 -1.97
N GLN A 135 8.75 7.73 -2.33
CA GLN A 135 9.57 7.16 -3.41
C GLN A 135 9.28 7.83 -4.76
N MET A 136 8.00 7.99 -5.14
CA MET A 136 7.62 8.66 -6.39
C MET A 136 8.09 10.12 -6.45
N VAL A 137 8.02 10.84 -5.32
CA VAL A 137 8.50 12.23 -5.23
C VAL A 137 10.01 12.28 -5.37
N THR A 138 10.74 11.37 -4.71
CA THR A 138 12.20 11.26 -4.82
C THR A 138 12.63 11.00 -6.26
N GLU A 139 11.96 10.07 -6.96
CA GLU A 139 12.23 9.79 -8.38
C GLU A 139 11.99 11.03 -9.27
N LYS A 140 10.92 11.79 -9.01
CA LYS A 140 10.65 13.05 -9.73
C LYS A 140 11.69 14.13 -9.43
N ILE A 141 12.14 14.26 -8.19
CA ILE A 141 13.20 15.21 -7.81
C ILE A 141 14.49 14.86 -8.54
N ASN A 142 14.90 13.59 -8.51
CA ASN A 142 16.08 13.13 -9.24
C ASN A 142 15.98 13.42 -10.74
N HIS A 143 14.80 13.23 -11.35
CA HIS A 143 14.58 13.55 -12.75
C HIS A 143 14.72 15.06 -13.04
N LEU A 144 14.19 15.91 -12.15
CA LEU A 144 14.33 17.37 -12.26
C LEU A 144 15.77 17.83 -12.05
N GLU A 145 16.51 17.23 -11.11
CA GLU A 145 17.93 17.54 -10.90
C GLU A 145 18.77 17.14 -12.11
N ASN A 146 18.54 15.97 -12.69
CA ASN A 146 19.20 15.55 -13.93
C ASN A 146 18.89 16.51 -15.09
N THR A 147 17.63 16.91 -15.21
CA THR A 147 17.21 17.88 -16.24
C THR A 147 17.88 19.24 -16.02
N ARG A 148 17.94 19.70 -14.77
CA ARG A 148 18.61 20.95 -14.42
C ARG A 148 20.11 20.88 -14.72
N GLN A 149 20.80 19.80 -14.36
CA GLN A 149 22.21 19.61 -14.70
C GLN A 149 22.43 19.61 -16.20
N ALA A 150 21.54 18.99 -16.98
CA ALA A 150 21.62 19.04 -18.44
C ALA A 150 21.47 20.48 -18.96
N ILE A 151 20.53 21.26 -18.42
CA ILE A 151 20.36 22.68 -18.77
C ILE A 151 21.58 23.50 -18.35
N ASP A 152 22.08 23.33 -17.13
CA ASP A 152 23.26 24.05 -16.63
C ASP A 152 24.49 23.70 -17.48
N ASN A 153 24.66 22.46 -17.92
CA ASN A 153 25.72 22.06 -18.86
C ASN A 153 25.56 22.74 -20.22
N ILE A 154 24.34 22.81 -20.76
CA ILE A 154 24.07 23.52 -22.03
C ILE A 154 24.34 25.02 -21.89
N LEU A 155 23.92 25.64 -20.78
CA LEU A 155 24.12 27.08 -20.54
C LEU A 155 25.59 27.44 -20.28
N ASN A 156 26.37 26.52 -19.70
CA ASN A 156 27.80 26.70 -19.47
C ASN A 156 28.67 26.30 -20.67
N GLU A 157 28.10 25.65 -21.69
CA GLU A 157 28.79 25.37 -22.94
C GLU A 157 28.85 26.61 -23.82
N ASN A 158 30.04 26.90 -24.36
CA ASN A 158 30.23 28.04 -25.26
C ASN A 158 29.41 27.84 -26.54
N GLN A 159 28.86 28.91 -27.11
CA GLN A 159 28.04 28.85 -28.34
C GLN A 159 28.76 28.16 -29.50
N GLU A 160 30.09 28.24 -29.53
CA GLU A 160 30.94 27.57 -30.50
C GLU A 160 30.94 26.04 -30.31
N THR A 161 30.92 25.55 -29.06
CA THR A 161 30.81 24.12 -28.70
C THR A 161 29.40 23.57 -28.96
N ILE A 162 28.36 24.39 -28.76
CA ILE A 162 26.97 24.02 -29.11
C ILE A 162 26.83 23.93 -30.64
N ARG A 163 27.41 24.87 -31.39
CA ARG A 163 27.47 24.80 -32.86
C ARG A 163 28.25 23.60 -33.38
N GLU A 164 29.33 23.19 -32.71
CA GLU A 164 30.07 21.96 -33.04
C GLU A 164 29.26 20.68 -32.79
N LYS A 165 28.22 20.71 -31.94
CA LYS A 165 27.34 19.57 -31.66
C LYS A 165 26.08 19.54 -32.53
N LEU A 166 25.68 20.66 -33.12
CA LEU A 166 24.52 20.75 -33.99
C LEU A 166 24.93 20.46 -35.43
N LEU A 167 24.32 19.43 -36.02
CA LEU A 167 24.54 19.12 -37.43
C LEU A 167 23.95 20.24 -38.31
N THR A 168 24.75 20.73 -39.25
CA THR A 168 24.30 21.58 -40.35
C THR A 168 23.43 20.78 -41.32
N ASN A 169 22.60 21.48 -42.12
CA ASN A 169 21.80 20.82 -43.16
C ASN A 169 22.65 20.03 -44.16
N GLU A 170 23.85 20.53 -44.48
CA GLU A 170 24.80 19.85 -45.38
C GLU A 170 25.33 18.55 -44.74
N GLU A 171 25.63 18.56 -43.43
CA GLU A 171 26.07 17.36 -42.71
C GLU A 171 24.94 16.33 -42.58
N VAL A 172 23.71 16.78 -42.32
CA VAL A 172 22.53 15.88 -42.31
C VAL A 172 22.32 15.24 -43.67
N GLU A 173 22.40 16.03 -44.75
CA GLU A 173 22.24 15.53 -46.11
C GLU A 173 23.37 14.54 -46.47
N PHE A 174 24.61 14.82 -46.06
CA PHE A 174 25.73 13.92 -46.23
C PHE A 174 25.52 12.59 -45.48
N ILE A 175 25.10 12.64 -44.21
CA ILE A 175 24.78 11.45 -43.41
C ILE A 175 23.67 10.63 -44.07
N LYS A 176 22.62 11.29 -44.57
CA LYS A 176 21.51 10.65 -45.29
C LYS A 176 22.00 9.92 -46.53
N LEU A 177 22.70 10.62 -47.42
CA LEU A 177 23.21 10.04 -48.67
C LEU A 177 24.16 8.88 -48.40
N LYS A 178 25.02 9.00 -47.38
CA LYS A 178 25.93 7.91 -46.97
C LYS A 178 25.17 6.70 -46.46
N TYR A 179 24.18 6.89 -45.59
CA TYR A 179 23.36 5.80 -45.07
C TYR A 179 22.56 5.13 -46.20
N PHE A 180 21.94 5.91 -47.08
CA PHE A 180 21.21 5.40 -48.24
C PHE A 180 22.09 4.62 -49.21
N SER A 181 23.31 5.09 -49.47
CA SER A 181 24.29 4.37 -50.28
C SER A 181 24.66 3.01 -49.66
N LEU A 182 24.91 2.97 -48.36
CA LEU A 182 25.20 1.74 -47.61
C LEU A 182 24.05 0.73 -47.72
N ILE A 183 22.83 1.17 -47.40
CA ILE A 183 21.65 0.30 -47.43
C ILE A 183 21.40 -0.22 -48.84
N ARG A 184 21.49 0.64 -49.86
CA ARG A 184 21.36 0.23 -51.26
C ARG A 184 22.41 -0.81 -51.65
N SER A 185 23.67 -0.61 -51.26
CA SER A 185 24.75 -1.57 -51.52
C SER A 185 24.46 -2.93 -50.88
N ARG A 186 24.06 -2.94 -49.60
CA ARG A 186 23.73 -4.18 -48.88
C ARG A 186 22.53 -4.92 -49.49
N LEU A 187 21.47 -4.19 -49.85
CA LEU A 187 20.29 -4.77 -50.49
C LEU A 187 20.61 -5.30 -51.91
N ALA A 188 21.52 -4.66 -52.62
CA ALA A 188 21.96 -5.10 -53.95
C ALA A 188 22.93 -6.30 -53.90
N ALA A 189 23.66 -6.50 -52.80
CA ALA A 189 24.71 -7.51 -52.67
C ALA A 189 24.34 -8.70 -51.77
N ARG A 190 23.14 -8.71 -51.17
CA ARG A 190 22.69 -9.79 -50.28
C ARG A 190 21.39 -10.39 -50.78
N GLY A 191 21.36 -11.72 -50.87
CA GLY A 191 20.11 -12.47 -50.94
C GLY A 191 19.36 -12.38 -49.61
N VAL A 192 18.03 -12.52 -49.67
CA VAL A 192 17.13 -12.35 -48.53
C VAL A 192 16.30 -13.61 -48.35
N ILE A 193 16.15 -14.10 -47.13
CA ILE A 193 15.20 -15.16 -46.83
C ILE A 193 14.02 -14.52 -46.10
N SER A 194 12.81 -14.66 -46.63
CA SER A 194 11.61 -14.20 -45.91
C SER A 194 11.51 -14.95 -44.58
N PRO A 195 11.45 -14.25 -43.43
CA PRO A 195 11.32 -14.94 -42.16
C PRO A 195 9.93 -15.54 -41.97
N VAL A 196 8.93 -15.07 -42.72
CA VAL A 196 7.54 -15.57 -42.69
C VAL A 196 7.38 -16.77 -43.62
N THR A 197 7.89 -16.69 -44.85
CA THR A 197 7.63 -17.70 -45.89
C THR A 197 8.82 -18.63 -46.16
N ARG A 198 10.00 -18.31 -45.61
CA ARG A 198 11.29 -19.02 -45.80
C ARG A 198 11.79 -19.08 -47.26
N ASN A 199 11.11 -18.39 -48.19
CA ASN A 199 11.58 -18.24 -49.57
C ASN A 199 12.84 -17.38 -49.63
N SER A 200 13.81 -17.79 -50.45
CA SER A 200 14.98 -16.98 -50.77
C SER A 200 14.75 -16.08 -51.99
N TYR A 201 15.26 -14.86 -51.91
CA TYR A 201 15.23 -13.86 -52.97
C TYR A 201 16.66 -13.47 -53.29
N ASN A 202 17.02 -13.50 -54.57
CA ASN A 202 18.34 -13.14 -55.03
C ASN A 202 18.48 -11.63 -55.19
N GLU A 203 19.72 -11.17 -55.33
CA GLU A 203 20.07 -9.77 -55.62
C GLU A 203 19.28 -9.18 -56.80
N LYS A 204 19.01 -9.99 -57.83
CA LYS A 204 18.34 -9.58 -59.07
C LYS A 204 16.82 -9.44 -58.93
N ASP A 205 16.23 -9.93 -57.83
CA ASP A 205 14.79 -9.91 -57.62
C ASP A 205 14.32 -8.58 -56.99
N TRP A 206 15.26 -7.72 -56.61
CA TRP A 206 14.99 -6.45 -55.95
C TRP A 206 14.66 -5.32 -56.91
N LYS A 207 13.50 -4.72 -56.70
CA LYS A 207 13.16 -3.39 -57.21
C LYS A 207 13.39 -2.36 -56.11
N ILE A 208 14.48 -1.60 -56.22
CA ILE A 208 14.84 -0.53 -55.29
C ILE A 208 14.42 0.82 -55.89
N THR A 209 13.64 1.59 -55.14
CA THR A 209 13.21 2.94 -55.48
C THR A 209 13.78 3.90 -54.44
N LEU A 210 14.45 4.97 -54.89
CA LEU A 210 14.96 6.02 -54.02
C LEU A 210 14.05 7.25 -54.14
N MET A 211 13.61 7.76 -52.99
CA MET A 211 12.91 9.04 -52.85
C MET A 211 13.75 9.97 -51.96
N GLU A 212 13.31 11.22 -51.82
CA GLU A 212 14.07 12.27 -51.12
C GLU A 212 14.45 11.90 -49.68
N ASN A 213 13.55 11.24 -48.95
CA ASN A 213 13.72 10.85 -47.55
C ASN A 213 13.45 9.36 -47.31
N GLU A 214 13.42 8.54 -48.35
CA GLU A 214 12.99 7.15 -48.25
C GLU A 214 13.67 6.26 -49.30
N ILE A 215 14.04 5.04 -48.91
CA ILE A 215 14.36 3.93 -49.81
C ILE A 215 13.27 2.88 -49.66
N VAL A 216 12.66 2.52 -50.78
CA VAL A 216 11.70 1.41 -50.85
C VAL A 216 12.29 0.28 -51.66
N ALA A 217 12.48 -0.87 -51.04
CA ALA A 217 12.95 -2.09 -51.69
C ALA A 217 11.85 -3.14 -51.69
N LYS A 218 11.54 -3.70 -52.86
CA LYS A 218 10.46 -4.66 -53.04
C LYS A 218 10.96 -5.86 -53.83
N THR A 219 10.58 -7.06 -53.42
CA THR A 219 10.78 -8.30 -54.18
C THR A 219 9.50 -9.13 -54.19
N ARG A 220 9.25 -9.84 -55.31
CA ARG A 220 8.01 -10.60 -55.55
C ARG A 220 8.32 -11.86 -56.36
N THR A 221 7.84 -13.02 -55.90
CA THR A 221 7.79 -14.25 -56.69
C THR A 221 6.40 -14.89 -56.64
N GLY A 222 5.91 -15.45 -57.76
CA GLY A 222 4.67 -16.22 -57.81
C GLY A 222 3.83 -16.02 -59.09
N ILE A 223 3.44 -17.14 -59.71
CA ILE A 223 2.45 -17.17 -60.79
C ILE A 223 1.06 -17.08 -60.14
N ILE A 224 0.46 -15.89 -60.20
CA ILE A 224 -0.99 -15.63 -60.14
C ILE A 224 -1.74 -16.49 -59.07
N LYS A 225 -1.61 -16.16 -57.76
CA LYS A 225 -2.72 -16.07 -56.75
C LYS A 225 -2.34 -16.12 -55.25
N SER A 226 -1.10 -16.38 -54.85
CA SER A 226 -0.63 -16.16 -53.47
C SER A 226 0.64 -15.32 -53.52
N HIS A 227 0.57 -14.07 -53.07
CA HIS A 227 1.67 -13.11 -53.19
C HIS A 227 2.48 -13.18 -51.90
N ASP A 228 3.58 -13.92 -51.94
CA ASP A 228 4.61 -13.86 -50.90
C ASP A 228 5.55 -12.71 -51.27
N ASP A 229 5.31 -11.56 -50.68
CA ASP A 229 6.10 -10.36 -50.98
C ASP A 229 6.97 -9.98 -49.77
N VAL A 230 8.18 -9.49 -50.03
CA VAL A 230 9.03 -8.87 -49.00
C VAL A 230 9.22 -7.40 -49.35
N TYR A 231 8.91 -6.55 -48.37
CA TYR A 231 8.90 -5.10 -48.51
C TYR A 231 9.77 -4.45 -47.43
N PHE A 232 10.77 -3.69 -47.84
CA PHE A 232 11.54 -2.83 -46.93
C PHE A 232 11.25 -1.38 -47.24
N ASP A 233 10.86 -0.67 -46.19
CA ASP A 233 10.62 0.76 -46.16
C ASP A 233 11.66 1.36 -45.22
N ILE A 234 12.67 2.02 -45.78
CA ILE A 234 13.75 2.66 -45.03
C ILE A 234 13.55 4.16 -45.12
N ILE A 235 13.10 4.77 -44.02
CA ILE A 235 12.78 6.18 -43.95
C ILE A 235 13.88 6.90 -43.18
N PHE A 236 14.44 7.95 -43.78
CA PHE A 236 15.31 8.87 -43.08
C PHE A 236 14.47 9.94 -42.38
N SER A 237 14.59 10.00 -41.06
CA SER A 237 13.84 10.90 -40.19
C SER A 237 14.79 11.87 -39.52
N ALA A 238 14.87 13.10 -40.04
CA ALA A 238 15.54 14.21 -39.39
C ALA A 238 14.50 15.04 -38.62
N PRO A 239 14.44 14.99 -37.27
CA PRO A 239 13.57 15.88 -36.52
C PRO A 239 14.13 17.31 -36.57
N MET A 240 13.61 18.13 -37.51
CA MET A 240 13.98 19.54 -37.62
C MET A 240 13.20 20.37 -36.59
N ASP A 241 13.86 21.33 -35.95
CA ASP A 241 13.17 22.43 -35.26
C ASP A 241 12.81 23.55 -36.25
N ILE A 242 11.91 24.45 -35.83
CA ILE A 242 11.43 25.63 -36.57
C ILE A 242 12.57 26.51 -37.10
N GLU A 243 13.76 26.46 -36.48
CA GLU A 243 14.92 27.27 -36.85
C GLU A 243 15.97 26.52 -37.70
N GLY A 244 15.68 25.31 -38.19
CA GLY A 244 16.61 24.54 -39.04
C GLY A 244 17.77 23.90 -38.28
N TYR A 245 17.77 23.97 -36.96
CA TYR A 245 18.67 23.22 -36.09
C TYR A 245 18.02 21.89 -35.69
N VAL A 246 18.78 20.81 -35.68
CA VAL A 246 18.28 19.47 -35.38
C VAL A 246 18.19 19.28 -33.86
N TYR A 247 17.19 19.90 -33.22
CA TYR A 247 16.78 19.52 -31.87
C TYR A 247 15.30 19.82 -31.63
N LYS A 248 14.50 18.74 -31.58
CA LYS A 248 13.13 18.64 -31.05
C LYS A 248 12.20 19.81 -31.43
N GLN A 249 11.41 19.61 -32.48
CA GLN A 249 10.00 19.98 -32.38
C GLN A 249 9.05 18.92 -32.90
N LYS A 250 7.91 18.86 -32.19
CA LYS A 250 6.73 18.01 -32.36
C LYS A 250 6.32 17.87 -33.84
N GLY A 251 6.86 16.89 -34.54
CA GLY A 251 6.22 16.28 -35.71
C GLY A 251 5.34 15.12 -35.25
N MET A 252 4.37 14.71 -36.09
CA MET A 252 3.57 13.48 -35.93
C MET A 252 4.30 12.44 -35.09
N GLU A 253 3.69 11.98 -34.00
CA GLU A 253 4.33 11.01 -33.11
C GLU A 253 4.93 9.90 -33.98
N ILE A 254 6.22 9.62 -33.83
CA ILE A 254 6.87 8.50 -34.53
C ILE A 254 6.05 7.22 -34.30
N THR A 255 5.46 7.12 -33.11
CA THR A 255 4.42 6.16 -32.74
C THR A 255 3.24 6.10 -33.71
N ASP A 256 2.70 7.23 -34.16
CA ASP A 256 1.63 7.30 -35.17
C ASP A 256 2.09 6.90 -36.56
N MET A 257 3.32 7.25 -36.97
CA MET A 257 3.90 6.78 -38.23
C MET A 257 4.04 5.26 -38.22
N ILE A 258 4.55 4.70 -37.14
CA ILE A 258 4.67 3.26 -36.93
C ILE A 258 3.29 2.59 -36.94
N LYS A 259 2.32 3.12 -36.19
CA LYS A 259 0.94 2.60 -36.16
C LYS A 259 0.30 2.62 -37.56
N LYS A 260 0.47 3.72 -38.30
CA LYS A 260 -0.03 3.82 -39.69
C LYS A 260 0.65 2.80 -40.60
N PHE A 261 1.97 2.61 -40.47
CA PHE A 261 2.70 1.61 -41.24
C PHE A 261 2.14 0.21 -41.00
N ILE A 262 2.07 -0.22 -39.72
CA ILE A 262 1.50 -1.52 -39.33
C ILE A 262 0.09 -1.70 -39.89
N ASN A 263 -0.79 -0.70 -39.71
CA ASN A 263 -2.17 -0.77 -40.17
C ASN A 263 -2.30 -0.83 -41.71
N SER A 264 -1.41 -0.17 -42.43
CA SER A 264 -1.43 -0.12 -43.91
C SER A 264 -0.90 -1.38 -44.60
N LYS A 265 -0.15 -2.22 -43.87
CA LYS A 265 0.61 -3.36 -44.42
C LYS A 265 0.09 -4.72 -43.97
N ASN A 266 -1.12 -4.78 -43.42
CA ASN A 266 -1.71 -5.98 -42.84
C ASN A 266 -2.25 -6.98 -43.89
N ASN A 267 -1.44 -7.31 -44.91
CA ASN A 267 -1.75 -8.32 -45.92
C ASN A 267 -1.21 -9.69 -45.46
N MET A 268 -2.11 -10.69 -45.40
CA MET A 268 -1.74 -12.08 -45.14
C MET A 268 -0.81 -12.58 -46.27
N GLY A 269 0.46 -12.87 -45.94
CA GLY A 269 1.46 -13.40 -46.87
C GLY A 269 2.67 -12.49 -47.15
N SER A 270 2.62 -11.21 -46.76
CA SER A 270 3.74 -10.28 -46.96
C SER A 270 4.55 -10.06 -45.68
N TYR A 271 5.87 -9.99 -45.79
CA TYR A 271 6.75 -9.52 -44.72
C TYR A 271 7.19 -8.08 -44.97
N ASN A 272 6.94 -7.20 -44.01
CA ASN A 272 7.21 -5.77 -44.10
C ASN A 272 8.25 -5.35 -43.06
N VAL A 273 9.19 -4.49 -43.46
CA VAL A 273 10.15 -3.89 -42.55
C VAL A 273 10.06 -2.38 -42.63
N LEU A 274 10.04 -1.72 -41.48
CA LEU A 274 10.22 -0.29 -41.35
C LEU A 274 11.55 0.01 -40.64
N ALA A 275 12.48 0.66 -41.33
CA ALA A 275 13.76 1.10 -40.77
C ALA A 275 13.78 2.63 -40.70
N LEU A 276 13.82 3.19 -39.50
CA LEU A 276 13.81 4.63 -39.26
C LEU A 276 15.21 5.10 -38.87
N GLY A 277 15.89 5.85 -39.74
CA GLY A 277 17.20 6.42 -39.47
C GLY A 277 17.13 7.84 -38.93
N CYS A 278 17.73 8.11 -37.76
CA CYS A 278 17.83 9.46 -37.20
C CYS A 278 19.29 9.94 -37.14
N PRO A 279 19.62 11.10 -37.75
CA PRO A 279 20.98 11.65 -37.76
C PRO A 279 21.46 12.11 -36.37
N THR A 280 20.54 12.48 -35.47
CA THR A 280 20.84 12.96 -34.11
C THR A 280 20.52 11.97 -33.01
N GLY A 281 20.10 10.77 -33.39
CA GLY A 281 19.73 9.71 -32.46
C GLY A 281 18.31 9.80 -31.91
N TRP A 282 17.94 8.77 -31.17
CA TRP A 282 16.57 8.58 -30.64
C TRP A 282 16.51 8.86 -29.15
N ASN A 283 15.37 9.35 -28.67
CA ASN A 283 15.14 9.46 -27.22
C ASN A 283 14.79 8.09 -26.62
N ASP A 284 14.97 7.95 -25.30
CA ASP A 284 14.81 6.64 -24.64
C ASP A 284 13.34 6.17 -24.57
N GLU A 285 12.39 7.10 -24.55
CA GLU A 285 10.96 6.80 -24.60
C GLU A 285 10.56 6.09 -25.91
N ILE A 286 11.02 6.60 -27.05
CA ILE A 286 10.77 6.03 -28.38
C ILE A 286 11.49 4.68 -28.52
N LYS A 287 12.72 4.57 -28.00
CA LYS A 287 13.46 3.29 -27.96
C LYS A 287 12.66 2.23 -27.21
N SER A 288 12.21 2.54 -25.99
CA SER A 288 11.44 1.63 -25.16
C SER A 288 10.12 1.22 -25.82
N ASN A 289 9.41 2.16 -26.45
CA ASN A 289 8.16 1.85 -27.16
C ASN A 289 8.36 0.83 -28.29
N ILE A 290 9.41 0.98 -29.11
CA ILE A 290 9.69 0.05 -30.22
C ILE A 290 10.05 -1.35 -29.73
N GLU A 291 10.79 -1.47 -28.63
CA GLU A 291 11.19 -2.77 -28.08
C GLU A 291 9.98 -3.62 -27.63
N THR A 292 8.82 -2.99 -27.39
CA THR A 292 7.58 -3.67 -27.01
C THR A 292 6.67 -4.03 -28.18
N ILE A 293 6.91 -3.49 -29.39
CA ILE A 293 6.03 -3.76 -30.53
C ILE A 293 6.27 -5.18 -31.02
N ASN A 294 5.17 -5.92 -31.15
CA ASN A 294 5.17 -7.26 -31.70
C ASN A 294 4.02 -7.39 -32.72
N ASP A 295 4.38 -7.44 -33.99
CA ASP A 295 3.46 -7.68 -35.10
C ASP A 295 3.93 -8.91 -35.89
N THR A 296 3.02 -9.77 -36.33
CA THR A 296 3.38 -11.05 -36.97
C THR A 296 4.10 -10.85 -38.30
N ASN A 297 3.72 -9.83 -39.07
CA ASN A 297 4.17 -9.62 -40.45
C ASN A 297 5.09 -8.41 -40.60
N THR A 298 5.37 -7.70 -39.51
CA THR A 298 6.11 -6.44 -39.52
C THR A 298 7.29 -6.46 -38.56
N SER A 299 8.44 -5.97 -39.02
CA SER A 299 9.61 -5.68 -38.19
C SER A 299 9.92 -4.19 -38.22
N ILE A 300 10.35 -3.63 -37.09
CA ILE A 300 10.65 -2.20 -36.98
C ILE A 300 12.02 -2.01 -36.35
N TYR A 301 12.81 -1.13 -36.96
CA TYR A 301 14.15 -0.76 -36.52
C TYR A 301 14.25 0.75 -36.34
N LEU A 302 14.83 1.16 -35.23
CA LEU A 302 15.34 2.52 -35.04
C LEU A 302 16.85 2.50 -35.21
N ILE A 303 17.34 3.28 -36.17
CA ILE A 303 18.77 3.43 -36.45
C ILE A 303 19.21 4.79 -35.92
N ASP A 304 20.09 4.76 -34.94
CA ASP A 304 20.76 5.94 -34.39
C ASP A 304 22.06 6.16 -35.17
N LEU A 305 22.05 7.14 -36.07
CA LEU A 305 23.20 7.45 -36.91
C LEU A 305 24.22 8.35 -36.19
N ALA A 306 23.86 8.96 -35.06
CA ALA A 306 24.77 9.74 -34.22
C ALA A 306 25.67 8.80 -33.41
N GLU A 307 25.06 7.87 -32.67
CA GLU A 307 25.77 6.91 -31.82
C GLU A 307 26.15 5.62 -32.54
N LYS A 308 25.75 5.46 -33.81
CA LYS A 308 25.92 4.23 -34.61
C LYS A 308 25.31 3.01 -33.92
N LYS A 309 24.12 3.17 -33.35
CA LYS A 309 23.38 2.10 -32.66
C LYS A 309 22.10 1.77 -33.40
N MET A 310 21.54 0.62 -33.09
CA MET A 310 20.26 0.19 -33.61
C MET A 310 19.42 -0.43 -32.49
N PHE A 311 18.14 -0.07 -32.46
CA PHE A 311 17.17 -0.52 -31.46
C PHE A 311 15.99 -1.19 -32.16
N PHE A 312 15.57 -2.33 -31.64
CA PHE A 312 14.50 -3.17 -32.18
C PHE A 312 14.08 -4.19 -31.12
N ASN A 313 12.92 -4.81 -31.29
CA ASN A 313 12.46 -5.87 -30.38
C ASN A 313 13.34 -7.13 -30.54
N ARG A 314 14.25 -7.36 -29.58
CA ARG A 314 15.16 -8.51 -29.56
C ARG A 314 14.49 -9.84 -29.24
N ASN A 315 13.26 -9.82 -28.72
CA ASN A 315 12.50 -11.05 -28.46
C ASN A 315 11.82 -11.59 -29.73
N ASP A 316 11.86 -10.82 -30.82
CA ASP A 316 11.27 -11.20 -32.09
C ASP A 316 12.32 -11.75 -33.06
N GLU A 317 12.36 -13.08 -33.20
CA GLU A 317 13.38 -13.81 -33.97
C GLU A 317 13.47 -13.34 -35.44
N LYS A 318 12.34 -13.02 -36.08
CA LYS A 318 12.33 -12.49 -37.45
C LYS A 318 13.05 -11.15 -37.55
N THR A 319 12.86 -10.30 -36.55
CA THR A 319 13.47 -8.97 -36.47
C THR A 319 14.97 -9.10 -36.19
N MET A 320 15.39 -10.08 -35.40
CA MET A 320 16.83 -10.37 -35.26
C MET A 320 17.47 -10.81 -36.58
N ASN A 321 16.81 -11.67 -37.35
CA ASN A 321 17.38 -12.27 -38.57
C ASN A 321 17.69 -11.28 -39.70
N THR A 322 17.03 -10.11 -39.73
CA THR A 322 17.26 -9.08 -40.77
C THR A 322 17.93 -7.81 -40.22
N ALA A 323 18.29 -7.78 -38.94
CA ALA A 323 18.86 -6.62 -38.26
C ALA A 323 20.16 -6.10 -38.92
N GLU A 324 21.07 -7.00 -39.29
CA GLU A 324 22.37 -6.61 -39.88
C GLU A 324 22.26 -5.76 -41.14
N TRP A 325 21.14 -5.80 -41.85
CA TRP A 325 21.00 -5.07 -43.11
C TRP A 325 20.87 -3.58 -42.86
N PHE A 326 20.24 -3.20 -41.75
CA PHE A 326 19.95 -1.83 -41.39
C PHE A 326 20.98 -1.22 -40.44
N ALA A 327 21.86 -2.06 -39.86
CA ALA A 327 22.88 -1.63 -38.90
C ALA A 327 23.77 -0.50 -39.47
N PRO A 328 23.98 0.60 -38.75
CA PRO A 328 24.86 1.67 -39.22
C PRO A 328 26.32 1.19 -39.27
N LEU A 329 27.15 1.80 -40.12
CA LEU A 329 28.61 1.58 -40.06
C LEU A 329 29.15 2.08 -38.74
N THR A 330 29.97 1.29 -38.07
CA THR A 330 30.68 1.75 -36.87
C THR A 330 31.81 2.70 -37.25
N LEU A 331 32.28 3.50 -36.30
CA LEU A 331 33.47 4.32 -36.50
C LEU A 331 34.68 3.47 -36.93
N ASP A 332 34.82 2.27 -36.37
CA ASP A 332 35.90 1.35 -36.73
C ASP A 332 35.77 0.85 -38.17
N ASP A 333 34.56 0.57 -38.65
CA ASP A 333 34.33 0.17 -40.04
C ASP A 333 34.68 1.31 -41.01
N GLU A 334 34.27 2.54 -40.68
CA GLU A 334 34.58 3.72 -41.50
C GLU A 334 36.09 4.02 -41.50
N VAL A 335 36.76 3.86 -40.35
CA VAL A 335 38.21 3.97 -40.25
C VAL A 335 38.88 2.88 -41.07
N ASN A 336 38.42 1.63 -40.98
CA ASN A 336 38.97 0.51 -41.73
C ASN A 336 38.83 0.71 -43.25
N GLU A 337 37.68 1.20 -43.71
CA GLU A 337 37.47 1.50 -45.13
C GLU A 337 38.45 2.57 -45.64
N VAL A 338 38.67 3.62 -44.85
CA VAL A 338 39.68 4.65 -45.19
C VAL A 338 41.09 4.07 -45.12
N VAL A 339 41.40 3.20 -44.15
CA VAL A 339 42.68 2.50 -44.07
C VAL A 339 42.92 1.65 -45.32
N GLU A 340 41.93 0.88 -45.78
CA GLU A 340 42.06 0.06 -46.98
C GLU A 340 42.29 0.91 -48.24
N LYS A 341 41.55 2.03 -48.39
CA LYS A 341 41.74 2.98 -49.50
C LYS A 341 43.15 3.58 -49.48
N LEU A 342 43.61 4.03 -48.31
CA LEU A 342 44.96 4.56 -48.14
C LEU A 342 46.03 3.49 -48.42
N GLN A 343 45.86 2.27 -47.93
CA GLN A 343 46.78 1.16 -48.21
C GLN A 343 46.85 0.80 -49.70
N ASN A 344 45.73 0.90 -50.43
CA ASN A 344 45.74 0.73 -51.87
C ASN A 344 46.48 1.87 -52.58
N ASP A 345 46.30 3.12 -52.15
CA ASP A 345 47.03 4.26 -52.70
C ASP A 345 48.54 4.18 -52.40
N ILE A 346 48.93 3.69 -51.21
CA ILE A 346 50.32 3.38 -50.85
C ILE A 346 50.90 2.31 -51.79
N LYS A 347 50.17 1.22 -52.04
CA LYS A 347 50.57 0.19 -53.01
C LYS A 347 50.72 0.75 -54.43
N ASN A 348 49.97 1.80 -54.76
CA ASN A 348 50.05 2.49 -56.04
C ASN A 348 51.15 3.57 -56.09
N GLY A 349 51.95 3.73 -55.03
CA GLY A 349 53.13 4.58 -54.99
C GLY A 349 52.93 5.96 -54.36
N GLU A 350 51.77 6.25 -53.77
CA GLU A 350 51.54 7.50 -53.04
C GLU A 350 52.18 7.40 -51.63
N ILE A 351 53.19 8.22 -51.35
CA ILE A 351 54.01 8.12 -50.13
C ILE A 351 53.65 9.13 -49.04
N GLN A 352 52.80 10.11 -49.35
CA GLN A 352 52.47 11.20 -48.46
C GLN A 352 50.99 11.57 -48.59
N PHE A 353 50.28 11.61 -47.46
CA PHE A 353 48.87 11.94 -47.40
C PHE A 353 48.63 13.08 -46.42
N ARG A 354 47.92 14.12 -46.85
CA ARG A 354 47.53 15.24 -45.98
C ARG A 354 46.05 15.10 -45.61
N ALA A 355 45.72 15.28 -44.33
CA ALA A 355 44.39 14.96 -43.80
C ALA A 355 43.25 15.71 -44.51
N ASP A 356 43.38 17.01 -44.75
CA ASP A 356 42.43 17.82 -45.54
C ASP A 356 42.22 17.29 -46.97
N LYS A 357 43.28 16.85 -47.64
CA LYS A 357 43.21 16.33 -49.01
C LYS A 357 42.58 14.95 -49.07
N VAL A 358 42.84 14.11 -48.08
CA VAL A 358 42.19 12.78 -47.95
C VAL A 358 40.71 12.95 -47.60
N MET A 359 40.39 13.88 -46.72
CA MET A 359 39.01 14.27 -46.37
C MET A 359 38.23 14.67 -47.63
N GLU A 360 38.80 15.54 -48.47
CA GLU A 360 38.22 15.94 -49.77
C GLU A 360 38.15 14.77 -50.76
N LYS A 361 39.23 14.00 -50.93
CA LYS A 361 39.36 12.91 -51.92
C LYS A 361 38.36 11.79 -51.68
N TYR A 362 38.20 11.36 -50.43
CA TYR A 362 37.33 10.25 -50.07
C TYR A 362 35.99 10.69 -49.50
N GLN A 363 35.75 12.01 -49.37
CA GLN A 363 34.53 12.59 -48.82
C GLN A 363 34.18 11.97 -47.45
N VAL A 364 35.13 12.00 -46.52
CA VAL A 364 34.95 11.45 -45.15
C VAL A 364 35.32 12.49 -44.11
N PRO A 365 34.68 12.52 -42.92
CA PRO A 365 35.01 13.51 -41.89
C PRO A 365 36.47 13.45 -41.46
N ARG A 366 37.08 14.61 -41.18
CA ARG A 366 38.48 14.73 -40.77
C ARG A 366 38.86 13.82 -39.59
N LYS A 367 37.94 13.62 -38.64
CA LYS A 367 38.13 12.71 -37.50
C LYS A 367 38.41 11.27 -37.93
N ILE A 368 37.70 10.76 -38.93
CA ILE A 368 37.89 9.40 -39.49
C ILE A 368 39.26 9.30 -40.16
N VAL A 369 39.64 10.32 -40.93
CA VAL A 369 40.95 10.38 -41.61
C VAL A 369 42.09 10.33 -40.59
N ILE A 370 42.00 11.11 -39.52
CA ILE A 370 43.02 11.13 -38.47
C ILE A 370 43.10 9.78 -37.76
N SER A 371 41.96 9.18 -37.41
CA SER A 371 41.92 7.84 -36.80
C SER A 371 42.51 6.77 -37.73
N ALA A 372 42.25 6.85 -39.03
CA ALA A 372 42.86 5.97 -40.03
C ALA A 372 44.38 6.16 -40.11
N PHE A 373 44.87 7.40 -40.08
CA PHE A 373 46.30 7.68 -40.05
C PHE A 373 46.99 7.11 -38.81
N HIS A 374 46.39 7.26 -37.62
CA HIS A 374 46.90 6.66 -36.38
C HIS A 374 46.97 5.13 -36.50
N LYS A 375 45.92 4.51 -37.04
CA LYS A 375 45.87 3.05 -37.22
C LYS A 375 46.97 2.53 -38.17
N ILE A 376 47.30 3.27 -39.22
CA ILE A 376 48.40 2.92 -40.14
C ILE A 376 49.78 3.22 -39.53
N ALA A 377 49.90 4.26 -38.70
CA ALA A 377 51.15 4.56 -37.99
C ALA A 377 51.45 3.49 -36.91
N GLU A 378 50.42 3.01 -36.21
CA GLU A 378 50.52 1.93 -35.22
C GLU A 378 51.02 0.61 -35.82
N SER A 379 50.72 0.33 -37.10
CA SER A 379 51.28 -0.82 -37.81
C SER A 379 52.76 -0.67 -38.21
N LYS A 380 53.44 0.41 -37.79
CA LYS A 380 54.86 0.75 -38.05
C LYS A 380 55.25 0.90 -39.53
N SER A 381 54.25 1.03 -40.42
CA SER A 381 54.43 1.23 -41.86
C SER A 381 54.45 2.71 -42.27
N ALA A 382 54.16 3.62 -41.34
CA ALA A 382 54.06 5.05 -41.60
C ALA A 382 54.39 5.89 -40.35
N GLU A 383 54.64 7.17 -40.58
CA GLU A 383 54.96 8.17 -39.57
C GLU A 383 53.96 9.33 -39.67
N LEU A 384 53.54 9.85 -38.51
CA LEU A 384 52.60 10.96 -38.40
C LEU A 384 53.35 12.25 -38.10
N ILE A 385 53.20 13.25 -38.96
CA ILE A 385 53.76 14.60 -38.78
C ILE A 385 52.61 15.54 -38.41
N ASP A 386 52.67 16.14 -37.23
CA ASP A 386 51.64 17.04 -36.71
C ASP A 386 51.95 18.52 -37.02
N LYS A 387 50.96 19.40 -36.81
CA LYS A 387 51.07 20.85 -37.02
C LYS A 387 52.18 21.52 -36.21
N SER A 388 52.57 20.94 -35.07
CA SER A 388 53.67 21.42 -34.22
C SER A 388 55.04 21.32 -34.92
N GLU A 389 55.17 20.52 -35.97
CA GLU A 389 56.40 20.33 -36.75
C GLU A 389 56.44 21.18 -38.04
N GLY A 390 55.55 22.18 -38.17
CA GLY A 390 55.55 23.12 -39.29
C GLY A 390 54.66 22.72 -40.48
N ALA A 391 53.87 21.65 -40.35
CA ALA A 391 52.92 21.23 -41.36
C ALA A 391 51.61 22.06 -41.33
N LYS A 392 51.02 22.35 -42.50
CA LYS A 392 49.73 23.05 -42.60
C LYS A 392 48.56 22.23 -42.03
N ASP A 393 48.67 20.91 -42.07
CA ASP A 393 47.75 19.97 -41.46
C ASP A 393 48.48 18.66 -41.14
N ILE A 394 47.81 17.70 -40.47
CA ILE A 394 48.38 16.39 -40.15
C ILE A 394 48.73 15.64 -41.45
N ILE A 395 49.96 15.12 -41.52
CA ILE A 395 50.49 14.37 -42.65
C ILE A 395 50.82 12.93 -42.20
N LEU A 396 50.39 11.95 -43.00
CA LEU A 396 50.87 10.58 -42.92
C LEU A 396 51.94 10.37 -43.99
N LEU A 397 53.15 10.01 -43.57
CA LEU A 397 54.28 9.71 -44.45
C LEU A 397 54.58 8.21 -44.38
N THR A 398 54.52 7.51 -45.50
CA THR A 398 54.77 6.05 -45.55
C THR A 398 56.21 5.76 -45.96
N ARG A 399 56.81 4.72 -45.37
CA ARG A 399 58.22 4.35 -45.61
C ARG A 399 58.41 3.39 -46.77
#